data_AF-A0A939FB86-F1
#
_entry.id   AF-A0A939FB86-F1
#
_cell.length_a   1.000
_cell.length_b   1.000
_cell.length_c   1.000
_cell.angle_alpha   90.00
_cell.angle_beta   90.00
_cell.angle_gamma   90.00
#
_symmetry.space_group_name_H-M   'P 1'
#
loop_
_entity.id
_entity.type
_entity.pdbx_description
1 polymer ?
#
loop_
_entity_poly.entity_id
_entity_poly.type
_entity_poly.pdbx_seq_one_letter_code
_entity_poly.pdbx_strand_id
1 'polypeptide(L)'
;MTGLRVTPTWRHGQERLYVGMPDGRNIAWYDRDTGRISLLFDEQREAVLKALRPFLTGEFTVGPPPVPSPADFALLTLHPDDDLAPNRPGEALHAVLDGAAPPSRFRADPRRNTLVAQQALGERLDGLEGAGWRVLHSVPLPGGGHIDHLLIGPAGLMTVRTLYVRKLRVRIADPLVTAGRAEPQPQLRWARREAERASFALAAAVRPVLGLVGAARVEV
;
A
#
# COMPACT_ATOMS: atom_id res chain seq x y z
N MET A 1 11.99 -14.45 -40.81
CA MET A 1 12.05 -14.95 -39.41
C MET A 1 12.09 -13.76 -38.47
N THR A 2 10.94 -13.29 -38.00
CA THR A 2 10.86 -12.17 -37.06
C THR A 2 11.27 -12.67 -35.67
N GLY A 3 12.50 -12.37 -35.26
CA GLY A 3 13.06 -12.79 -33.98
C GLY A 3 12.41 -12.06 -32.80
N LEU A 4 12.57 -12.64 -31.60
CA LEU A 4 12.17 -12.01 -30.34
C LEU A 4 12.90 -10.68 -30.15
N ARG A 5 12.22 -9.70 -29.57
CA ARG A 5 12.78 -8.38 -29.28
C ARG A 5 13.06 -8.26 -27.78
N VAL A 6 14.27 -7.84 -27.43
CA VAL A 6 14.65 -7.51 -26.05
C VAL A 6 14.55 -6.00 -25.85
N THR A 7 13.78 -5.55 -24.87
CA THR A 7 13.55 -4.13 -24.59
C THR A 7 13.92 -3.81 -23.14
N PRO A 8 14.90 -2.92 -22.89
CA PRO A 8 15.25 -2.48 -21.54
C PRO A 8 14.16 -1.57 -20.97
N THR A 9 13.90 -1.68 -19.67
CA THR A 9 12.94 -0.84 -18.95
C THR A 9 13.47 -0.57 -17.55
N TRP A 10 13.38 0.69 -17.13
CA TRP A 10 13.63 1.12 -15.77
C TRP A 10 12.31 1.44 -15.07
N ARG A 11 11.98 0.71 -14.02
CA ARG A 11 10.81 0.99 -13.16
C ARG A 11 11.14 0.72 -11.70
N HIS A 12 10.75 1.63 -10.82
CA HIS A 12 10.95 1.52 -9.36
C HIS A 12 12.41 1.23 -8.96
N GLY A 13 13.38 1.81 -9.67
CA GLY A 13 14.81 1.60 -9.40
C GLY A 13 15.36 0.24 -9.83
N GLN A 14 14.55 -0.62 -10.45
CA GLN A 14 15.00 -1.92 -10.98
C GLN A 14 15.16 -1.86 -12.50
N GLU A 15 16.26 -2.43 -12.99
CA GLU A 15 16.49 -2.60 -14.42
C GLU A 15 16.06 -3.99 -14.90
N ARG A 16 15.08 -3.99 -15.81
CA ARG A 16 14.53 -5.23 -16.39
C ARG A 16 14.61 -5.21 -17.91
N LEU A 17 14.89 -6.37 -18.49
CA LEU A 17 14.84 -6.60 -19.93
C LEU A 17 13.61 -7.43 -20.27
N TYR A 18 12.64 -6.85 -20.96
CA TYR A 18 11.45 -7.57 -21.43
C TYR A 18 11.74 -8.25 -22.76
N VAL A 19 11.28 -9.50 -22.91
CA VAL A 19 11.36 -10.26 -24.15
C VAL A 19 9.96 -10.32 -24.75
N GLY A 20 9.81 -9.67 -25.90
CA GLY A 20 8.56 -9.55 -26.62
C GLY A 20 8.56 -10.29 -27.96
N MET A 21 7.37 -10.77 -28.33
CA MET A 21 7.05 -11.24 -29.66
C MET A 21 6.91 -10.05 -30.64
N PRO A 22 7.03 -10.28 -31.95
CA PRO A 22 6.86 -9.23 -32.97
C PRO A 22 5.48 -8.57 -32.96
N ASP A 23 4.46 -9.26 -32.44
CA ASP A 23 3.09 -8.77 -32.27
C ASP A 23 2.91 -7.87 -31.02
N GLY A 24 3.99 -7.61 -30.28
CA GLY A 24 3.99 -6.75 -29.09
C GLY A 24 3.67 -7.48 -27.78
N ARG A 25 3.36 -8.78 -27.79
CA ARG A 25 3.14 -9.54 -26.55
C ARG A 25 4.46 -9.83 -25.83
N ASN A 26 4.53 -9.54 -24.54
CA ASN A 26 5.64 -9.99 -23.71
C ASN A 26 5.51 -11.47 -23.37
N ILE A 27 6.61 -12.20 -23.45
CA ILE A 27 6.67 -13.65 -23.15
C ILE A 27 7.66 -13.98 -22.02
N ALA A 28 8.56 -13.06 -21.68
CA ALA A 28 9.46 -13.19 -20.54
C ALA A 28 10.01 -11.83 -20.09
N TRP A 29 10.65 -11.79 -18.92
CA TRP A 29 11.56 -10.71 -18.54
C TRP A 29 12.78 -11.24 -17.78
N TYR A 30 13.90 -10.53 -17.91
CA TYR A 30 15.13 -10.76 -17.15
C TYR A 30 15.35 -9.59 -16.18
N ASP A 31 15.50 -9.91 -14.89
CA ASP A 31 15.84 -8.98 -13.84
C ASP A 31 17.36 -9.03 -13.62
N ARG A 32 18.05 -7.93 -13.95
CA ARG A 32 19.52 -7.93 -13.95
C ARG A 32 20.11 -7.89 -12.54
N ASP A 33 19.37 -7.37 -11.58
CA ASP A 33 19.83 -7.24 -10.19
C ASP A 33 19.85 -8.60 -9.51
N THR A 34 18.90 -9.47 -9.86
CA THR A 34 18.75 -10.82 -9.27
C THR A 34 19.24 -11.96 -10.17
N GLY A 35 19.59 -11.68 -11.43
CA GLY A 35 19.96 -12.71 -12.40
C GLY A 35 18.79 -13.63 -12.77
N ARG A 36 17.54 -13.19 -12.63
CA ARG A 36 16.36 -14.07 -12.78
C ARG A 36 15.63 -13.84 -14.10
N ILE A 37 15.33 -14.94 -14.79
CA ILE A 37 14.49 -14.98 -15.98
C ILE A 37 13.11 -15.52 -15.58
N SER A 38 12.08 -14.69 -15.72
CA SER A 38 10.69 -15.09 -15.52
C SER A 38 10.04 -15.36 -16.88
N LEU A 39 9.59 -16.59 -17.09
CA LEU A 39 8.88 -17.02 -18.29
C LEU A 39 7.36 -16.94 -18.06
N LEU A 40 6.65 -16.38 -19.03
CA LEU A 40 5.18 -16.41 -19.03
C LEU A 40 4.63 -17.70 -19.66
N PHE A 41 5.40 -18.31 -20.57
CA PHE A 41 5.06 -19.52 -21.29
C PHE A 41 6.31 -20.41 -21.40
N ASP A 42 6.23 -21.66 -20.94
CA ASP A 42 7.39 -22.55 -20.87
C ASP A 42 7.79 -23.06 -22.26
N GLU A 43 6.85 -23.10 -23.22
CA GLU A 43 7.08 -23.52 -24.60
C GLU A 43 8.07 -22.63 -25.35
N GLN A 44 8.28 -21.40 -24.88
CA GLN A 44 9.19 -20.41 -25.49
C GLN A 44 10.57 -20.34 -24.80
N ARG A 45 10.84 -21.21 -23.82
CA ARG A 45 12.06 -21.19 -22.99
C ARG A 45 13.34 -21.08 -23.80
N GLU A 46 13.57 -21.97 -24.76
CA GLU A 46 14.83 -21.97 -25.53
C GLU A 46 14.99 -20.70 -26.37
N ALA A 47 13.90 -20.24 -27.00
CA ALA A 47 13.91 -19.03 -27.81
C ALA A 47 14.23 -17.79 -26.95
N VAL A 48 13.63 -17.70 -25.76
CA VAL A 48 13.90 -16.63 -24.79
C VAL A 48 15.36 -16.66 -24.32
N LEU A 49 15.87 -17.82 -23.94
CA LEU A 49 17.27 -17.97 -23.50
C LEU A 49 18.25 -17.58 -24.61
N LYS A 50 17.97 -17.98 -25.85
CA LYS A 50 18.76 -17.59 -27.02
C LYS A 50 18.75 -16.07 -27.24
N ALA A 51 17.60 -15.42 -27.09
CA ALA A 51 17.46 -13.97 -27.25
C ALA A 51 18.14 -13.18 -26.13
N LEU A 52 18.10 -13.70 -24.88
CA LEU A 52 18.70 -13.05 -23.72
C LEU A 52 20.20 -13.27 -23.59
N ARG A 53 20.78 -14.28 -24.27
CA ARG A 53 22.19 -14.66 -24.17
C ARG A 53 23.20 -13.48 -24.19
N PRO A 54 23.05 -12.43 -25.04
CA PRO A 54 23.97 -11.29 -25.04
C PRO A 54 23.89 -10.40 -23.79
N PHE A 55 22.83 -10.53 -23.00
CA PHE A 55 22.51 -9.65 -21.88
C PHE A 55 22.63 -10.33 -20.50
N LEU A 56 22.88 -11.63 -20.46
CA LEU A 56 23.03 -12.38 -19.20
C LEU A 56 24.36 -12.02 -18.54
N THR A 57 24.29 -11.69 -17.26
CA THR A 57 25.44 -11.28 -16.44
C THR A 57 25.62 -12.30 -15.32
N GLY A 58 26.60 -13.19 -15.46
CA GLY A 58 26.90 -14.22 -14.46
C GLY A 58 25.92 -15.40 -14.45
N GLU A 59 25.76 -16.03 -13.29
CA GLU A 59 24.79 -17.10 -13.09
C GLU A 59 23.37 -16.56 -13.19
N PHE A 60 22.47 -17.34 -13.80
CA PHE A 60 21.07 -16.97 -13.93
C PHE A 60 20.16 -18.12 -13.47
N THR A 61 18.96 -17.75 -13.01
CA THR A 61 17.90 -18.70 -12.67
C THR A 61 16.71 -18.51 -13.59
N VAL A 62 15.98 -19.60 -13.87
CA VAL A 62 14.77 -19.56 -14.69
C VAL A 62 13.59 -20.07 -13.89
N GLY A 63 12.50 -19.31 -13.87
CA GLY A 63 11.27 -19.68 -13.18
C GLY A 63 10.84 -18.65 -12.13
N PRO A 64 9.71 -18.91 -11.44
CA PRO A 64 9.21 -18.03 -10.39
C PRO A 64 10.28 -17.81 -9.31
N PRO A 65 10.23 -16.69 -8.57
CA PRO A 65 11.08 -16.51 -7.39
C PRO A 65 10.94 -17.74 -6.48
N PRO A 66 12.04 -18.22 -5.86
CA PRO A 66 11.97 -19.36 -4.95
C PRO A 66 10.95 -19.06 -3.87
N VAL A 67 10.10 -20.04 -3.57
CA VAL A 67 9.23 -19.95 -2.41
C VAL A 67 10.13 -19.87 -1.17
N PRO A 68 9.91 -18.92 -0.24
CA PRO A 68 10.69 -18.86 0.98
C PRO A 68 10.66 -20.20 1.72
N SER A 69 11.81 -20.65 2.21
CA SER A 69 11.92 -21.87 2.99
C SER A 69 11.31 -21.68 4.39
N PRO A 70 11.02 -22.76 5.14
CA PRO A 70 10.64 -22.64 6.54
C PRO A 70 11.66 -21.86 7.39
N ALA A 71 12.96 -21.94 7.05
CA ALA A 71 14.00 -21.16 7.71
C ALA A 71 13.89 -19.66 7.37
N ASP A 72 13.58 -19.32 6.12
CA ASP A 72 13.31 -17.93 5.71
C ASP A 72 12.07 -17.40 6.44
N PHE A 73 11.01 -18.19 6.56
CA PHE A 73 9.83 -17.83 7.35
C PHE A 73 10.13 -17.69 8.84
N ALA A 74 10.98 -18.54 9.41
CA ALA A 74 11.38 -18.42 10.81
C ALA A 74 12.11 -17.10 11.07
N LEU A 75 12.98 -16.65 10.15
CA LEU A 75 13.63 -15.34 10.21
C LEU A 75 12.65 -14.16 10.04
N LEU A 76 11.48 -14.39 9.43
CA LEU A 76 10.41 -13.41 9.28
C LEU A 76 9.44 -13.40 10.48
N THR A 77 9.67 -14.25 11.50
CA THR A 77 8.85 -14.24 12.72
C THR A 77 9.18 -12.99 13.51
N LEU A 78 8.22 -12.09 13.65
CA LEU A 78 8.35 -10.90 14.47
C LEU A 78 8.13 -11.23 15.94
N HIS A 79 8.78 -10.47 16.82
CA HIS A 79 8.39 -10.45 18.23
C HIS A 79 6.93 -9.98 18.31
N PRO A 80 6.10 -10.49 19.24
CA PRO A 80 4.70 -10.07 19.35
C PRO A 80 4.50 -8.55 19.45
N ASP A 81 5.45 -7.84 20.09
CA ASP A 81 5.41 -6.38 20.21
C ASP A 81 5.71 -5.64 18.90
N ASP A 82 6.37 -6.32 17.95
CA ASP A 82 6.68 -5.79 16.63
C ASP A 82 5.64 -6.20 15.58
N ASP A 83 4.75 -7.15 15.90
CA ASP A 83 3.66 -7.55 15.03
C ASP A 83 2.51 -6.54 15.09
N LEU A 84 2.26 -5.88 13.97
CA LEU A 84 1.18 -4.92 13.81
C LEU A 84 -0.13 -5.55 13.34
N ALA A 85 -0.12 -6.83 12.95
CA ALA A 85 -1.32 -7.55 12.51
C ALA A 85 -2.48 -7.55 13.53
N PRO A 86 -2.26 -7.63 14.86
CA PRO A 86 -3.36 -7.63 15.83
C PRO A 86 -3.92 -6.24 16.16
N ASN A 87 -3.34 -5.15 15.62
CA ASN A 87 -3.83 -3.81 15.91
C ASN A 87 -5.30 -3.63 15.51
N ARG A 88 -6.12 -3.10 16.42
CA ARG A 88 -7.51 -2.78 16.13
C ARG A 88 -7.62 -1.45 15.36
N PRO A 89 -8.70 -1.23 14.61
CA PRO A 89 -9.02 0.08 14.08
C PRO A 89 -9.01 1.16 15.18
N GLY A 90 -8.07 2.10 15.09
CA GLY A 90 -7.89 3.16 16.08
C GLY A 90 -7.18 2.74 17.37
N GLU A 91 -6.36 1.68 17.37
CA GLU A 91 -5.54 1.26 18.51
C GLU A 91 -4.80 2.43 19.17
N ALA A 92 -4.17 3.30 18.38
CA ALA A 92 -3.47 4.48 18.89
C ALA A 92 -4.40 5.48 19.62
N LEU A 93 -5.68 5.54 19.24
CA LEU A 93 -6.68 6.40 19.91
C LEU A 93 -7.22 5.76 21.18
N HIS A 94 -7.33 4.43 21.26
CA HIS A 94 -7.70 3.74 22.51
C HIS A 94 -6.69 4.06 23.61
N ALA A 95 -5.39 3.85 23.36
CA ALA A 95 -4.34 4.15 24.33
C ALA A 95 -4.36 5.62 24.81
N VAL A 96 -4.62 6.57 23.89
CA VAL A 96 -4.71 7.99 24.21
C VAL A 96 -5.97 8.33 25.03
N LEU A 97 -7.11 7.68 24.73
CA LEU A 97 -8.37 7.92 25.42
C LEU A 97 -8.41 7.26 26.81
N ASP A 98 -7.77 6.10 26.97
CA ASP A 98 -7.66 5.40 28.25
C ASP A 98 -6.80 6.17 29.26
N GLY A 99 -5.76 6.86 28.78
CA GLY A 99 -4.93 7.75 29.60
C GLY A 99 -5.50 9.16 29.81
N ALA A 100 -6.63 9.51 29.20
CA ALA A 100 -7.18 10.87 29.26
C ALA A 100 -8.04 11.10 30.51
N ALA A 101 -7.98 12.33 31.04
CA ALA A 101 -8.89 12.77 32.10
C ALA A 101 -10.36 12.69 31.64
N PRO A 102 -11.32 12.41 32.55
CA PRO A 102 -12.73 12.29 32.19
C PRO A 102 -13.24 13.53 31.47
N PRO A 103 -14.07 13.37 30.42
CA PRO A 103 -14.53 14.49 29.62
C PRO A 103 -15.33 15.47 30.47
N SER A 104 -15.08 16.76 30.28
CA SER A 104 -15.96 17.81 30.80
C SER A 104 -17.37 17.61 30.25
N ARG A 105 -18.40 17.75 31.11
CA ARG A 105 -19.82 17.62 30.75
C ARG A 105 -20.25 18.53 29.59
N PHE A 106 -19.46 19.56 29.29
CA PHE A 106 -19.78 20.59 28.29
C PHE A 106 -18.93 20.52 27.01
N ARG A 107 -17.94 19.62 26.91
CA ARG A 107 -17.11 19.48 25.71
C ARG A 107 -16.80 18.01 25.43
N ALA A 108 -17.47 17.44 24.44
CA ALA A 108 -17.15 16.11 23.95
C ALA A 108 -15.75 16.10 23.31
N ASP A 109 -14.96 15.08 23.63
CA ASP A 109 -13.62 14.92 23.06
C ASP A 109 -13.70 14.57 21.57
N PRO A 110 -13.17 15.41 20.65
CA PRO A 110 -13.19 15.14 19.22
C PRO A 110 -12.53 13.81 18.84
N ARG A 111 -11.57 13.32 19.64
CA ARG A 111 -10.87 12.04 19.39
C ARG A 111 -11.81 10.84 19.43
N ARG A 112 -12.89 10.91 20.22
CA ARG A 112 -13.90 9.84 20.26
C ARG A 112 -14.64 9.72 18.93
N ASN A 113 -14.93 10.85 18.28
CA ASN A 113 -15.54 10.85 16.96
C ASN A 113 -14.58 10.29 15.90
N THR A 114 -13.29 10.63 15.99
CA THR A 114 -12.25 10.04 15.12
C THR A 114 -12.16 8.53 15.32
N LEU A 115 -12.17 8.04 16.56
CA LEU A 115 -12.14 6.61 16.86
C LEU A 115 -13.34 5.88 16.25
N VAL A 116 -14.56 6.38 16.45
CA VAL A 116 -15.78 5.81 15.84
C VAL A 116 -15.66 5.77 14.31
N ALA A 117 -15.08 6.81 13.71
CA ALA A 117 -14.89 6.85 12.27
C ALA A 117 -13.87 5.82 11.79
N GLN A 118 -12.73 5.68 12.46
CA GLN A 118 -11.70 4.70 12.12
C GLN A 118 -12.21 3.27 12.31
N GLN A 119 -13.02 3.01 13.34
CA GLN A 119 -13.68 1.71 13.53
C GLN A 119 -14.66 1.39 12.39
N ALA A 120 -15.57 2.31 12.07
CA ALA A 120 -16.55 2.10 11.02
C ALA A 120 -15.92 1.95 9.62
N LEU A 121 -14.81 2.64 9.36
CA LEU A 121 -14.06 2.48 8.12
C LEU A 121 -13.24 1.17 8.13
N GLY A 122 -12.54 0.89 9.23
CA GLY A 122 -11.77 -0.33 9.44
C GLY A 122 -12.59 -1.59 9.16
N GLU A 123 -13.76 -1.72 9.79
CA GLU A 123 -14.67 -2.87 9.57
C GLU A 123 -15.04 -3.08 8.09
N ARG A 124 -15.17 -2.00 7.32
CA ARG A 124 -15.46 -2.08 5.88
C ARG A 124 -14.23 -2.48 5.07
N LEU A 125 -13.05 -2.03 5.47
CA LEU A 125 -11.79 -2.39 4.83
C LEU A 125 -11.45 -3.86 5.10
N ASP A 126 -11.71 -4.36 6.31
CA ASP A 126 -11.49 -5.76 6.69
C ASP A 126 -12.36 -6.71 5.85
N GLY A 127 -13.57 -6.25 5.47
CA GLY A 127 -14.42 -6.98 4.52
C GLY A 127 -13.80 -7.20 3.12
N LEU A 128 -12.70 -6.52 2.79
CA LEU A 128 -11.97 -6.71 1.52
C LEU A 128 -11.00 -7.91 1.56
N GLU A 129 -10.82 -8.57 2.70
CA GLU A 129 -9.94 -9.74 2.81
C GLU A 129 -10.31 -10.85 1.82
N GLY A 130 -11.61 -11.10 1.61
CA GLY A 130 -12.08 -12.07 0.61
C GLY A 130 -11.71 -11.73 -0.83
N ALA A 131 -11.33 -10.48 -1.12
CA ALA A 131 -10.83 -10.03 -2.42
C ALA A 131 -9.29 -9.98 -2.50
N GLY A 132 -8.59 -10.61 -1.55
CA GLY A 132 -7.13 -10.70 -1.53
C GLY A 132 -6.43 -9.46 -0.95
N TRP A 133 -7.15 -8.63 -0.21
CA TRP A 133 -6.55 -7.53 0.54
C TRP A 133 -6.15 -7.99 1.94
N ARG A 134 -5.11 -7.35 2.48
CA ARG A 134 -4.74 -7.41 3.89
C ARG A 134 -4.73 -5.98 4.42
N VAL A 135 -5.29 -5.79 5.61
CA VAL A 135 -5.40 -4.48 6.25
C VAL A 135 -4.58 -4.50 7.53
N LEU A 136 -3.77 -3.47 7.74
CA LEU A 136 -3.11 -3.19 9.01
C LEU A 136 -3.64 -1.87 9.56
N HIS A 137 -4.03 -1.85 10.83
CA HIS A 137 -4.57 -0.66 11.48
C HIS A 137 -3.53 0.02 12.35
N SER A 138 -3.66 1.34 12.50
CA SER A 138 -2.85 2.13 13.43
C SER A 138 -1.34 1.88 13.30
N VAL A 139 -0.84 1.86 12.06
CA VAL A 139 0.57 1.56 11.76
C VAL A 139 1.43 2.76 12.18
N PRO A 140 2.34 2.62 13.15
CA PRO A 140 3.20 3.72 13.58
C PRO A 140 4.14 4.14 12.46
N LEU A 141 4.41 5.44 12.37
CA LEU A 141 5.39 6.02 11.45
C LEU A 141 6.52 6.69 12.23
N PRO A 142 7.78 6.60 11.77
CA PRO A 142 8.93 7.23 12.42
C PRO A 142 8.72 8.72 12.67
N GLY A 143 8.91 9.20 13.90
CA GLY A 143 8.68 10.60 14.29
C GLY A 143 7.29 10.89 14.90
N GLY A 144 6.60 9.88 15.42
CA GLY A 144 5.45 10.08 16.34
C GLY A 144 4.08 10.25 15.67
N GLY A 145 3.91 9.76 14.44
CA GLY A 145 2.60 9.70 13.77
C GLY A 145 2.17 8.26 13.53
N HIS A 146 0.97 8.06 12.99
CA HIS A 146 0.51 6.75 12.54
C HIS A 146 -0.30 6.89 11.25
N ILE A 147 -0.41 5.80 10.51
CA ILE A 147 -1.36 5.61 9.42
C ILE A 147 -2.60 4.95 10.03
N ASP A 148 -3.79 5.46 9.73
CA ASP A 148 -5.03 4.87 10.25
C ASP A 148 -5.22 3.43 9.74
N HIS A 149 -5.09 3.25 8.42
CA HIS A 149 -5.14 1.95 7.75
C HIS A 149 -4.13 1.86 6.59
N LEU A 150 -3.37 0.76 6.55
CA LEU A 150 -2.52 0.38 5.42
C LEU A 150 -3.12 -0.84 4.74
N LEU A 151 -3.42 -0.73 3.45
CA LEU A 151 -3.93 -1.82 2.63
C LEU A 151 -2.82 -2.40 1.76
N ILE A 152 -2.75 -3.72 1.73
CA ILE A 152 -1.80 -4.51 0.95
C ILE A 152 -2.61 -5.49 0.11
N GLY A 153 -2.54 -5.38 -1.22
CA GLY A 153 -3.36 -6.26 -2.07
C GLY A 153 -2.98 -6.20 -3.54
N PRO A 154 -3.79 -6.83 -4.41
CA PRO A 154 -3.46 -7.04 -5.83
C PRO A 154 -3.31 -5.74 -6.62
N ALA A 155 -3.92 -4.63 -6.17
CA ALA A 155 -3.79 -3.32 -6.80
C ALA A 155 -2.62 -2.47 -6.24
N GLY A 156 -1.79 -3.05 -5.37
CA GLY A 156 -0.66 -2.39 -4.73
C GLY A 156 -0.93 -1.99 -3.28
N LEU A 157 -0.19 -0.98 -2.82
CA LEU A 157 -0.22 -0.49 -1.44
C LEU A 157 -1.00 0.82 -1.35
N MET A 158 -1.81 0.98 -0.29
CA MET A 158 -2.56 2.22 -0.06
C MET A 158 -2.54 2.61 1.41
N THR A 159 -2.31 3.89 1.72
CA THR A 159 -2.66 4.46 3.03
C THR A 159 -4.06 5.06 2.97
N VAL A 160 -4.89 4.78 3.97
CA VAL A 160 -6.22 5.37 4.08
C VAL A 160 -6.25 6.21 5.34
N ARG A 161 -6.37 7.53 5.16
CA ARG A 161 -6.61 8.50 6.24
C ARG A 161 -8.11 8.64 6.45
N THR A 162 -8.56 8.63 7.70
CA THR A 162 -9.97 8.74 8.04
C THR A 162 -10.34 10.17 8.41
N LEU A 163 -11.42 10.68 7.80
CA LEU A 163 -12.01 11.97 8.15
C LEU A 163 -13.48 11.79 8.55
N TYR A 164 -13.79 12.07 9.81
CA TYR A 164 -15.15 12.05 10.31
C TYR A 164 -15.92 13.31 9.90
N VAL A 165 -17.04 13.12 9.19
CA VAL A 165 -17.87 14.19 8.63
C VAL A 165 -19.36 13.88 8.79
N ARG A 166 -19.84 13.86 10.03
CA ARG A 166 -21.21 13.43 10.38
C ARG A 166 -22.30 14.29 9.72
N LYS A 167 -22.95 13.74 8.68
CA LYS A 167 -24.09 14.33 7.96
C LYS A 167 -23.78 15.71 7.36
N LEU A 168 -22.51 15.97 7.04
CA LEU A 168 -22.08 17.23 6.44
C LEU A 168 -21.83 17.05 4.94
N ARG A 169 -22.02 18.14 4.18
CA ARG A 169 -21.49 18.27 2.82
C ARG A 169 -19.98 18.44 2.91
N VAL A 170 -19.24 17.73 2.07
CA VAL A 170 -17.80 17.86 1.92
C VAL A 170 -17.50 18.44 0.55
N ARG A 171 -16.75 19.54 0.51
CA ARG A 171 -16.16 20.09 -0.72
C ARG A 171 -14.67 19.78 -0.73
N ILE A 172 -14.20 19.22 -1.83
CA ILE A 172 -12.80 18.94 -2.09
C ILE A 172 -12.32 19.96 -3.12
N ALA A 173 -11.32 20.75 -2.77
CA ALA A 173 -10.65 21.70 -3.65
C ALA A 173 -9.15 21.56 -3.39
N ASP A 174 -8.50 20.65 -4.11
CA ASP A 174 -7.14 20.17 -3.84
C ASP A 174 -6.15 21.32 -3.53
N PRO A 175 -5.45 21.29 -2.37
CA PRO A 175 -5.36 20.20 -1.37
C PRO A 175 -6.35 20.31 -0.21
N LEU A 176 -7.25 21.29 -0.25
CA LEU A 176 -8.17 21.63 0.82
C LEU A 176 -9.43 20.78 0.78
N VAL A 177 -9.93 20.46 1.96
CA VAL A 177 -11.20 19.76 2.18
C VAL A 177 -11.98 20.55 3.21
N THR A 178 -13.20 20.93 2.85
CA THR A 178 -14.12 21.71 3.67
C THR A 178 -15.30 20.85 4.08
N ALA A 179 -15.52 20.67 5.38
CA ALA A 179 -16.66 19.94 5.92
C ALA A 179 -17.71 20.92 6.48
N GLY A 180 -18.87 21.00 5.83
CA GLY A 180 -19.94 21.92 6.21
C GLY A 180 -19.48 23.39 6.11
N ARG A 181 -19.50 24.09 7.24
CA ARG A 181 -19.06 25.50 7.36
C ARG A 181 -17.72 25.65 8.09
N ALA A 182 -17.02 24.54 8.36
CA ALA A 182 -15.72 24.59 9.02
C ALA A 182 -14.65 25.17 8.09
N GLU A 183 -13.58 25.69 8.67
CA GLU A 183 -12.42 26.17 7.92
C GLU A 183 -11.84 25.07 7.01
N PRO A 184 -11.50 25.36 5.74
CA PRO A 184 -10.86 24.40 4.85
C PRO A 184 -9.55 23.87 5.44
N GLN A 185 -9.41 22.54 5.48
CA GLN A 185 -8.21 21.88 6.00
C GLN A 185 -7.44 21.15 4.90
N PRO A 186 -6.10 21.12 4.93
CA PRO A 186 -5.28 20.52 3.89
C PRO A 186 -5.20 18.98 4.00
N GLN A 187 -6.35 18.31 4.05
CA GLN A 187 -6.46 16.87 4.31
C GLN A 187 -5.75 16.04 3.23
N LEU A 188 -5.83 16.44 1.96
CA LEU A 188 -5.16 15.71 0.86
C LEU A 188 -3.64 15.84 0.94
N ARG A 189 -3.13 16.98 1.41
CA ARG A 189 -1.70 17.16 1.66
C ARG A 189 -1.21 16.22 2.77
N TRP A 190 -1.99 16.06 3.85
CA TRP A 190 -1.64 15.14 4.93
C TRP A 190 -1.68 13.68 4.49
N ALA A 191 -2.72 13.27 3.74
CA ALA A 191 -2.81 11.92 3.18
C ALA A 191 -1.61 11.60 2.26
N ARG A 192 -1.21 12.54 1.39
CA ARG A 192 -0.01 12.40 0.54
C ARG A 192 1.25 12.23 1.36
N ARG A 193 1.46 13.05 2.39
CA ARG A 193 2.64 12.96 3.27
C ARG A 193 2.70 11.62 4.03
N GLU A 194 1.56 11.08 4.45
CA GLU A 194 1.49 9.74 5.05
C GLU A 194 1.89 8.66 4.05
N ALA A 195 1.38 8.72 2.82
CA ALA A 195 1.76 7.79 1.76
C ALA A 195 3.24 7.92 1.37
N GLU A 196 3.81 9.13 1.36
CA GLU A 196 5.25 9.35 1.10
C GLU A 196 6.12 8.69 2.18
N ARG A 197 5.76 8.86 3.45
CA ARG A 197 6.47 8.20 4.58
C ARG A 197 6.33 6.68 4.53
N ALA A 198 5.13 6.18 4.21
CA ALA A 198 4.90 4.75 4.01
C ALA A 198 5.73 4.22 2.84
N SER A 199 5.80 4.97 1.73
CA SER A 199 6.56 4.58 0.55
C SER A 199 8.06 4.51 0.83
N PHE A 200 8.57 5.47 1.61
CA PHE A 200 9.95 5.45 2.09
C PHE A 200 10.23 4.22 2.97
N ALA A 201 9.37 3.92 3.94
CA ALA A 201 9.55 2.79 4.85
C ALA A 201 9.43 1.43 4.15
N LEU A 202 8.53 1.29 3.19
CA LEU A 202 8.25 0.04 2.48
C LEU A 202 9.10 -0.14 1.21
N ALA A 203 9.90 0.87 0.84
CA ALA A 203 10.62 0.93 -0.43
C ALA A 203 9.75 0.62 -1.66
N ALA A 204 8.46 1.02 -1.61
CA ALA A 204 7.46 0.69 -2.61
C ALA A 204 6.47 1.86 -2.79
N ALA A 205 5.88 2.01 -3.97
CA ALA A 205 4.90 3.07 -4.20
C ALA A 205 3.61 2.83 -3.41
N VAL A 206 3.22 3.79 -2.57
CA VAL A 206 1.98 3.74 -1.78
C VAL A 206 1.02 4.84 -2.24
N ARG A 207 -0.24 4.48 -2.50
CA ARG A 207 -1.27 5.43 -2.93
C ARG A 207 -1.98 6.06 -1.71
N PRO A 208 -2.08 7.39 -1.63
CA PRO A 208 -2.86 8.04 -0.57
C PRO A 208 -4.36 8.00 -0.87
N VAL A 209 -5.16 7.70 0.14
CA VAL A 209 -6.63 7.71 0.10
C VAL A 209 -7.17 8.48 1.30
N LEU A 210 -8.18 9.33 1.07
CA LEU A 210 -8.94 9.98 2.13
C LEU A 210 -10.33 9.33 2.25
N GLY A 211 -10.55 8.58 3.33
CA GLY A 211 -11.84 7.97 3.67
C GLY A 211 -12.75 8.95 4.40
N LEU A 212 -13.85 9.34 3.77
CA LEU A 212 -14.87 10.21 4.39
C LEU A 212 -15.93 9.36 5.09
N VAL A 213 -16.07 9.52 6.41
CA VAL A 213 -17.04 8.75 7.20
C VAL A 213 -18.22 9.62 7.60
N GLY A 214 -19.40 9.26 7.09
CA GLY A 214 -20.67 9.90 7.42
C GLY A 214 -21.06 11.11 6.57
N ALA A 215 -20.35 11.38 5.47
CA ALA A 215 -20.64 12.51 4.58
C ALA A 215 -22.06 12.39 4.00
N ALA A 216 -22.79 13.51 3.98
CA ALA A 216 -24.11 13.56 3.34
C ALA A 216 -24.00 13.76 1.82
N ARG A 217 -22.98 14.49 1.37
CA ARG A 217 -22.71 14.78 -0.03
C ARG A 217 -21.23 15.09 -0.19
N VAL A 218 -20.62 14.64 -1.28
CA VAL A 218 -19.24 14.96 -1.65
C VAL A 218 -19.25 15.70 -2.98
N GLU A 219 -18.45 16.75 -3.06
CA GLU A 219 -18.22 17.53 -4.29
C GLU A 219 -16.72 17.67 -4.48
N VAL A 220 -16.27 17.42 -5.71
CA VAL A 220 -14.88 17.44 -6.14
C VAL A 220 -14.74 18.42 -7.29
#